data_AF-A0A455SJJ4-F1
#
_entry.id   AF-A0A455SJJ4-F1
#
_cell.length_a   1.000
_cell.length_b   1.000
_cell.length_c   1.000
_cell.angle_alpha   90.00
_cell.angle_beta   90.00
_cell.angle_gamma   90.00
#
_symmetry.space_group_name_H-M   'P 1'
#
loop_
_entity.id
_entity.type
_entity.pdbx_description
1 polymer ?
#
loop_
_entity_poly.entity_id
_entity_poly.type
_entity_poly.pdbx_seq_one_letter_code
_entity_poly.pdbx_strand_id
1 'polypeptide(L)'
;MKLLCVSSLTLRLTFVFAILLGLYFWAGWIVPAEGVREIHMLISLFFVLSLWGIGIATSFLLPGKNLALGIVFFLVGGAVAVVGVNQDLWRAVVGIEAMNTIHLVLNIFSMCLGGMVVGRALCQAKTQAAN
;
A
#
# COMPACT_ATOMS: atom_id res chain seq x y z
N MET A 1 19.14 -1.84 -3.57
CA MET A 1 18.76 -3.01 -2.74
C MET A 1 18.21 -2.62 -1.37
N LYS A 2 18.93 -1.83 -0.55
CA LYS A 2 18.47 -1.43 0.81
C LYS A 2 17.07 -0.80 0.84
N LEU A 3 16.81 0.19 -0.03
CA LEU A 3 15.49 0.85 -0.13
C LEU A 3 14.37 -0.17 -0.40
N LEU A 4 14.54 -1.06 -1.38
CA LEU A 4 13.55 -2.08 -1.73
C LEU A 4 13.20 -2.98 -0.54
N CYS A 5 14.21 -3.43 0.22
CA CYS A 5 14.00 -4.29 1.39
C CYS A 5 13.25 -3.55 2.51
N VAL A 6 13.65 -2.32 2.81
CA VAL A 6 12.99 -1.49 3.84
C VAL A 6 11.55 -1.20 3.43
N SER A 7 11.33 -0.71 2.20
CA SER A 7 9.99 -0.43 1.69
C SER A 7 9.12 -1.69 1.67
N SER A 8 9.65 -2.86 1.31
CA SER A 8 8.90 -4.12 1.36
C SER A 8 8.51 -4.51 2.79
N LEU A 9 9.42 -4.35 3.76
CA LEU A 9 9.12 -4.68 5.16
C LEU A 9 8.07 -3.71 5.71
N THR A 10 8.25 -2.42 5.49
CA THR A 10 7.31 -1.39 5.92
C THR A 10 5.94 -1.59 5.27
N LEU A 11 5.87 -1.90 3.97
CA LEU A 11 4.61 -2.22 3.26
C LEU A 11 3.86 -3.36 3.93
N ARG A 12 4.56 -4.46 4.28
CA ARG A 12 3.94 -5.63 4.94
C ARG A 12 3.40 -5.31 6.32
N LEU A 13 4.21 -4.65 7.15
CA LEU A 13 3.82 -4.30 8.52
C LEU A 13 2.65 -3.32 8.52
N THR A 14 2.75 -2.25 7.73
CA THR A 14 1.69 -1.24 7.62
C THR A 14 0.40 -1.83 7.05
N PHE A 15 0.47 -2.72 6.06
CA PHE A 15 -0.70 -3.43 5.56
C PHE A 15 -1.41 -4.23 6.66
N VAL A 16 -0.68 -5.04 7.43
CA VAL A 16 -1.27 -5.85 8.51
C VAL A 16 -1.98 -4.96 9.52
N PHE A 17 -1.31 -3.92 10.02
CA PHE A 17 -1.92 -3.03 11.00
C PHE A 17 -3.09 -2.21 10.44
N ALA A 18 -2.96 -1.71 9.20
CA ALA A 18 -4.02 -0.95 8.54
C ALA A 18 -5.27 -1.81 8.31
N ILE A 19 -5.12 -3.03 7.78
CA ILE A 19 -6.23 -3.95 7.55
C ILE A 19 -6.91 -4.33 8.85
N LEU A 20 -6.15 -4.68 9.90
CA LEU A 20 -6.74 -5.01 11.19
C LEU A 20 -7.59 -3.83 11.68
N LEU A 21 -7.01 -2.64 11.83
CA LEU A 21 -7.74 -1.45 12.28
C LEU A 21 -8.97 -1.14 11.41
N GLY A 22 -8.83 -1.22 10.08
CA GLY A 22 -9.91 -0.99 9.14
C GLY A 22 -11.07 -1.98 9.31
N LEU A 23 -10.77 -3.26 9.53
CA LEU A 23 -11.78 -4.29 9.79
C LEU A 23 -12.45 -4.10 11.16
N TYR A 24 -11.70 -3.75 12.20
CA TYR A 24 -12.27 -3.42 13.52
C TYR A 24 -13.24 -2.24 13.44
N PHE A 25 -12.90 -1.21 12.66
CA PHE A 25 -13.80 -0.06 12.44
C PHE A 25 -15.03 -0.46 11.63
N TRP A 26 -14.88 -1.28 10.59
CA TRP A 26 -16.00 -1.71 9.76
C TRP A 26 -16.96 -2.62 10.53
N ALA A 27 -16.44 -3.54 11.34
CA ALA A 27 -17.25 -4.45 12.17
C ALA A 27 -17.94 -3.74 13.35
N GLY A 28 -17.65 -2.44 13.59
CA GLY A 28 -18.18 -1.69 14.72
C GLY A 28 -17.64 -2.15 16.09
N TRP A 29 -16.57 -2.94 16.12
CA TRP A 29 -15.96 -3.45 17.35
C TRP A 29 -15.16 -2.37 18.09
N ILE A 30 -14.68 -1.37 17.36
CA ILE A 30 -14.04 -0.18 17.90
C ILE A 30 -14.74 1.04 17.31
N VAL A 31 -15.31 1.89 18.19
CA VAL A 31 -15.73 3.22 17.78
C VAL A 31 -14.47 4.06 17.60
N PRO A 32 -14.17 4.58 16.40
CA PRO A 32 -12.95 5.33 16.17
C PRO A 32 -13.00 6.66 16.92
N ALA A 33 -12.41 6.69 18.12
CA ALA A 33 -12.00 7.94 18.75
C ALA A 33 -10.99 8.64 17.83
N GLU A 34 -10.96 9.99 17.83
CA GLU A 34 -10.14 10.79 16.90
C GLU A 34 -8.69 10.29 16.83
N GLY A 35 -8.06 10.01 17.97
CA GLY A 35 -6.68 9.50 18.00
C GLY A 35 -6.47 8.13 17.33
N VAL A 36 -7.43 7.19 17.43
CA VAL A 36 -7.28 5.86 16.81
C VAL A 36 -7.46 5.95 15.29
N ARG A 37 -8.37 6.82 14.83
CA ARG A 37 -8.54 7.14 13.41
C ARG A 37 -7.26 7.75 12.83
N GLU A 38 -6.68 8.73 13.51
CA GLU A 38 -5.42 9.36 13.09
C GLU A 38 -4.27 8.37 13.00
N ILE A 39 -4.14 7.45 13.97
CA ILE A 39 -3.15 6.38 13.92
C ILE A 39 -3.35 5.48 12.69
N HIS A 40 -4.59 5.09 12.39
CA HIS A 40 -4.88 4.30 11.18
C HIS A 40 -4.50 5.06 9.90
N MET A 41 -4.79 6.36 9.82
CA MET A 41 -4.40 7.19 8.68
C MET A 41 -2.87 7.31 8.56
N LEU A 42 -2.16 7.48 9.67
CA LEU A 42 -0.70 7.57 9.69
C LEU A 42 -0.05 6.25 9.22
N ILE A 43 -0.54 5.11 9.71
CA ILE A 43 -0.09 3.78 9.26
C ILE A 43 -0.35 3.62 7.75
N SER A 44 -1.53 4.03 7.29
CA SER A 44 -1.90 3.97 5.87
C SER A 44 -1.06 4.91 4.99
N LEU A 45 -0.63 6.05 5.53
CA LEU A 45 0.33 6.93 4.85
C LEU A 45 1.68 6.24 4.67
N PHE A 46 2.21 5.58 5.70
CA PHE A 46 3.44 4.79 5.57
C PHE A 46 3.30 3.64 4.58
N PHE A 47 2.11 3.03 4.46
CA PHE A 47 1.82 2.04 3.43
C PHE A 47 1.96 2.64 2.02
N VAL A 48 1.34 3.80 1.77
CA VAL A 48 1.44 4.52 0.49
C VAL A 48 2.87 4.92 0.17
N LEU A 49 3.59 5.51 1.13
CA LEU A 49 5.00 5.90 0.96
C LEU A 49 5.90 4.70 0.69
N SER A 50 5.62 3.55 1.29
CA SER A 50 6.34 2.31 1.02
C SER A 50 6.11 1.82 -0.41
N LEU A 51 4.88 1.92 -0.90
CA LEU A 51 4.55 1.60 -2.28
C LEU A 51 5.31 2.52 -3.24
N TRP A 52 5.33 3.83 -2.99
CA TRP A 52 6.11 4.76 -3.80
C TRP A 52 7.62 4.51 -3.72
N GLY A 53 8.14 4.12 -2.55
CA GLY A 53 9.53 3.69 -2.39
C GLY A 53 9.89 2.50 -3.29
N ILE A 54 9.00 1.50 -3.40
CA ILE A 54 9.14 0.38 -4.35
C ILE A 54 9.07 0.90 -5.80
N GLY A 55 8.15 1.82 -6.10
CA GLY A 55 8.03 2.44 -7.42
C GLY A 55 9.31 3.17 -7.86
N ILE A 56 9.90 3.98 -6.97
CA ILE A 56 11.18 4.67 -7.19
C ILE A 56 12.30 3.64 -7.41
N ALA A 57 12.39 2.63 -6.55
CA ALA A 57 13.42 1.60 -6.67
C ALA A 57 13.32 0.89 -8.04
N THR A 58 12.11 0.53 -8.45
CA THR A 58 11.84 -0.17 -9.72
C THR A 58 12.08 0.71 -10.95
N SER A 59 11.91 2.02 -10.82
CA SER A 59 12.10 2.97 -11.92
C SER A 59 13.56 3.33 -12.16
N PHE A 60 14.35 3.42 -11.09
CA PHE A 60 15.64 4.09 -11.14
C PHE A 60 16.80 3.29 -10.55
N LEU A 61 16.55 2.38 -9.61
CA LEU A 61 17.60 1.80 -8.76
C LEU A 61 17.85 0.30 -8.98
N LEU A 62 16.94 -0.39 -9.67
CA LEU A 62 17.03 -1.83 -9.89
C LEU A 62 17.52 -2.18 -11.31
N PRO A 63 18.25 -3.30 -11.46
CA PRO A 63 18.48 -3.91 -12.76
C PRO A 63 17.13 -4.25 -13.43
N GLY A 64 17.00 -3.97 -14.74
CA GLY A 64 15.70 -4.12 -15.41
C GLY A 64 14.69 -3.00 -15.11
N LYS A 65 15.20 -1.80 -14.81
CA LYS A 65 14.44 -0.58 -14.56
C LYS A 65 13.25 -0.42 -15.52
N ASN A 66 12.09 -0.09 -14.97
CA ASN A 66 10.86 0.06 -15.72
C ASN A 66 10.06 1.25 -15.17
N LEU A 67 10.13 2.37 -15.90
CA LEU A 67 9.45 3.61 -15.52
C LEU A 67 7.93 3.46 -15.54
N ALA A 68 7.37 2.71 -16.50
CA ALA A 68 5.93 2.48 -16.58
C ALA A 68 5.42 1.78 -15.32
N LEU A 69 6.15 0.78 -14.83
CA LEU A 69 5.83 0.11 -13.56
C LEU A 69 5.94 1.08 -12.37
N GLY A 70 6.93 1.96 -12.36
CA GLY A 70 7.00 3.05 -11.38
C GLY A 70 5.76 3.94 -11.34
N ILE A 71 5.32 4.39 -12.51
CA ILE A 71 4.11 5.22 -12.66
C ILE A 71 2.91 4.48 -12.09
N VAL A 72 2.75 3.18 -12.39
CA VAL A 72 1.66 2.37 -11.82
C VAL A 72 1.69 2.38 -10.29
N PHE A 73 2.86 2.24 -9.66
CA PHE A 73 2.95 2.30 -8.19
C PHE A 73 2.56 3.68 -7.64
N PHE A 74 2.94 4.76 -8.33
CA PHE A 74 2.53 6.11 -7.93
C PHE A 74 1.02 6.30 -8.04
N LEU A 75 0.42 5.89 -9.16
CA LEU A 75 -1.02 5.98 -9.40
C LEU A 75 -1.81 5.14 -8.39
N VAL A 76 -1.39 3.90 -8.14
CA VAL A 76 -2.06 3.02 -7.18
C VAL A 76 -1.94 3.56 -5.75
N GLY A 77 -0.76 4.01 -5.33
CA GLY A 77 -0.59 4.63 -4.01
C GLY A 77 -1.37 5.94 -3.87
N GLY A 78 -1.42 6.75 -4.94
CA GLY A 78 -2.25 7.95 -5.00
C GLY A 78 -3.73 7.63 -4.91
N ALA A 79 -4.20 6.58 -5.59
CA ALA A 79 -5.58 6.12 -5.47
C ALA A 79 -5.92 5.69 -4.04
N VAL A 80 -5.04 4.91 -3.37
CA VAL A 80 -5.24 4.53 -1.96
C VAL A 80 -5.38 5.76 -1.07
N ALA A 81 -4.49 6.74 -1.24
CA ALA A 81 -4.51 7.97 -0.45
C ALA A 81 -5.78 8.81 -0.70
N VAL A 82 -6.15 9.03 -1.97
CA VAL A 82 -7.35 9.79 -2.33
C VAL A 82 -8.60 9.13 -1.78
N VAL A 83 -8.74 7.81 -1.96
CA VAL A 83 -9.91 7.08 -1.46
C VAL A 83 -9.95 7.11 0.07
N GLY A 84 -8.81 6.92 0.75
CA GLY A 84 -8.76 6.90 2.21
C GLY A 84 -9.10 8.25 2.85
N VAL A 85 -8.56 9.35 2.31
CA VAL A 85 -8.84 10.71 2.82
C VAL A 85 -10.29 11.10 2.58
N ASN A 86 -10.87 10.72 1.43
CA ASN A 86 -12.24 11.09 1.05
C ASN A 86 -13.28 10.04 1.42
N GLN A 87 -12.92 9.05 2.23
CA GLN A 87 -13.75 7.88 2.49
C GLN A 87 -15.13 8.26 3.04
N ASP A 88 -15.20 9.20 3.99
CA ASP A 88 -16.48 9.63 4.60
C ASP A 88 -17.39 10.36 3.61
N LEU A 89 -16.81 11.19 2.73
CA LEU A 89 -17.55 11.85 1.66
C LEU A 89 -18.14 10.82 0.70
N TRP A 90 -17.35 9.83 0.31
CA TRP A 90 -17.78 8.83 -0.67
C TRP A 90 -18.78 7.83 -0.07
N ARG A 91 -18.65 7.52 1.22
CA ARG A 91 -19.67 6.74 1.97
C ARG A 91 -21.06 7.36 1.88
N ALA A 92 -21.16 8.69 1.87
CA ALA A 92 -22.44 9.38 1.71
C ALA A 92 -23.07 9.19 0.32
N VAL A 93 -22.26 8.89 -0.70
CA VAL A 93 -22.71 8.72 -2.09
C VAL A 93 -22.98 7.26 -2.44
N VAL A 94 -22.04 6.36 -2.11
CA VAL A 94 -22.10 4.94 -2.53
C VAL A 94 -22.48 3.97 -1.41
N GLY A 95 -22.61 4.46 -0.16
CA GLY A 95 -22.90 3.65 1.01
C GLY A 95 -21.64 3.10 1.71
N ILE A 96 -21.80 2.76 2.99
CA ILE A 96 -20.71 2.30 3.87
C ILE A 96 -20.08 1.01 3.35
N GLU A 97 -20.90 0.00 3.03
CA GLU A 97 -20.45 -1.33 2.61
C GLU A 97 -19.66 -1.30 1.30
N ALA A 98 -20.18 -0.61 0.29
CA ALA A 98 -19.51 -0.49 -1.01
C ALA A 98 -18.18 0.26 -0.88
N MET A 99 -18.16 1.37 -0.15
CA MET A 99 -16.94 2.16 0.03
C MET A 99 -15.86 1.38 0.80
N ASN A 100 -16.24 0.73 1.91
CA ASN A 100 -15.29 -0.06 2.68
C ASN A 100 -14.74 -1.23 1.86
N THR A 101 -15.57 -1.87 1.04
CA THR A 101 -15.16 -2.96 0.13
C THR A 101 -14.17 -2.46 -0.93
N ILE A 102 -14.47 -1.34 -1.60
CA ILE A 102 -13.59 -0.75 -2.62
C ILE A 102 -12.24 -0.39 -2.01
N HIS A 103 -12.24 0.25 -0.84
CA HIS A 103 -11.00 0.65 -0.16
C HIS A 103 -10.18 -0.59 0.26
N LEU A 104 -10.83 -1.63 0.77
CA LEU A 104 -10.18 -2.89 1.14
C LEU A 104 -9.54 -3.58 -0.07
N VAL A 105 -10.28 -3.74 -1.17
CA VAL A 105 -9.78 -4.36 -2.41
C VAL A 105 -8.59 -3.59 -2.95
N LEU A 106 -8.62 -2.25 -2.91
CA LEU A 106 -7.53 -1.42 -3.38
C LEU A 106 -6.26 -1.59 -2.52
N ASN A 107 -6.40 -1.70 -1.19
CA ASN A 107 -5.28 -1.99 -0.30
C ASN A 107 -4.67 -3.38 -0.54
N ILE A 108 -5.51 -4.40 -0.71
CA ILE A 108 -5.06 -5.77 -1.02
C ILE A 108 -4.32 -5.79 -2.36
N PHE A 109 -4.89 -5.16 -3.40
CA PHE A 109 -4.27 -5.04 -4.71
C PHE A 109 -2.89 -4.38 -4.62
N SER A 110 -2.79 -3.27 -3.88
CA SER A 110 -1.54 -2.54 -3.65
C SER A 110 -0.47 -3.42 -2.98
N MET A 111 -0.87 -4.20 -1.97
CA MET A 111 0.03 -5.13 -1.27
C MET A 111 0.51 -6.27 -2.19
N CYS A 112 -0.40 -6.88 -2.96
CA CYS A 112 -0.07 -7.92 -3.93
C CYS A 112 0.87 -7.40 -5.02
N LEU A 113 0.60 -6.22 -5.57
CA LEU A 113 1.45 -5.57 -6.56
C LEU A 113 2.88 -5.35 -6.03
N GLY A 114 3.01 -4.78 -4.83
CA GLY A 114 4.31 -4.60 -4.18
C GLY A 114 5.04 -5.93 -3.95
N GLY A 115 4.34 -6.95 -3.44
CA GLY A 115 4.90 -8.28 -3.19
C GLY A 115 5.46 -8.96 -4.44
N MET A 116 4.71 -8.92 -5.56
CA MET A 116 5.13 -9.51 -6.83
C MET A 116 6.40 -8.86 -7.38
N VAL A 117 6.46 -7.53 -7.39
CA VAL A 117 7.60 -6.80 -7.95
C VAL A 117 8.85 -6.98 -7.10
N VAL A 118 8.71 -6.91 -5.76
CA VAL A 118 9.82 -7.18 -4.85
C VAL A 118 10.34 -8.61 -5.04
N GLY A 119 9.45 -9.60 -5.14
CA GLY A 119 9.81 -11.00 -5.37
C GLY A 119 10.62 -11.18 -6.67
N ARG A 120 10.13 -10.60 -7.78
CA ARG A 120 10.83 -10.62 -9.06
C ARG A 120 12.22 -9.99 -8.97
N ALA A 121 12.33 -8.81 -8.35
CA ALA A 121 13.59 -8.10 -8.22
C ALA A 121 14.63 -8.89 -7.40
N LEU A 122 14.20 -9.56 -6.32
CA LEU A 122 15.07 -10.41 -5.51
C LEU A 122 15.54 -11.66 -6.26
N CYS A 123 14.67 -12.27 -7.06
CA CYS A 123 15.07 -13.39 -7.93
C CYS A 123 16.11 -12.97 -8.96
N GLN A 124 15.90 -11.83 -9.66
CA GLN A 124 16.84 -11.31 -10.63
C GLN A 124 18.21 -11.00 -10.02
N ALA A 125 18.22 -10.39 -8.83
CA ALA A 125 19.46 -10.09 -8.12
C ALA A 125 20.25 -11.35 -7.75
N LYS A 126 19.57 -12.44 -7.34
CA LYS A 126 20.22 -13.73 -7.06
C LYS A 126 20.84 -14.34 -8.32
N THR A 127 20.13 -14.32 -9.45
CA THR A 127 20.66 -14.83 -10.72
C THR A 127 21.87 -14.05 -11.19
N GLN A 128 21.89 -12.73 -11.03
CA GLN A 128 23.03 -11.90 -11.38
C GLN A 128 24.27 -12.13 -10.51
N ALA A 129 24.09 -12.48 -9.23
CA ALA A 129 25.21 -12.78 -8.33
C ALA A 129 25.81 -14.18 -8.55
N ALA A 130 25.12 -15.06 -9.27
CA ALA A 130 25.54 -16.43 -9.55
C ALA A 130 26.30 -16.58 -10.88
N ASN A 131 26.30 -15.55 -11.72
CA ASN A 131 27.04 -15.47 -12.99
C ASN A 131 28.24 -14.54 -12.84
#